data_AF-A0A8E2UD13-F1
#
_entry.id   AF-A0A8E2UD13-F1
#
_cell.length_a   1.000
_cell.length_b   1.000
_cell.length_c   1.000
_cell.angle_alpha   90.00
_cell.angle_beta   90.00
_cell.angle_gamma   90.00
#
_symmetry.space_group_name_H-M   'P 1'
#
loop_
_entity.id
_entity.type
_entity.pdbx_description
1 polymer ?
#
loop_
_entity_poly.entity_id
_entity_poly.type
_entity_poly.pdbx_seq_one_letter_code
_entity_poly.pdbx_strand_id
1 'polypeptide(L)'
;MTTAILRRKDDLPRERAASRLTAYVYGNIIVLATLLGLVHAGENPGEGAIVVLATGGTTLLAHLIADAVGHSTRAADRPERTAHLKFLHELRDAVPIASAASIPAAILGVAALGVIDGETAQIVAEVVIIVRLAGMGFTIQRIRGEKPSFRTFAAGIGLALVGVGISVLKANLGH
;
A
#
# COMPACT_ATOMS: atom_id res chain seq x y z
N MET A 1 -11.74 -6.55 -40.37
CA MET A 1 -11.77 -5.72 -39.14
C MET A 1 -11.69 -6.65 -37.92
N THR A 2 -10.53 -7.27 -37.67
CA THR A 2 -10.41 -8.41 -36.75
C THR A 2 -9.20 -8.27 -35.83
N THR A 3 -8.99 -7.06 -35.30
CA THR A 3 -7.86 -6.74 -34.40
C THR A 3 -8.30 -6.13 -33.07
N ALA A 4 -9.59 -5.80 -32.91
CA ALA A 4 -10.10 -5.14 -31.70
C ALA A 4 -10.41 -6.09 -30.53
N ILE A 5 -10.69 -7.38 -30.80
CA ILE A 5 -11.15 -8.32 -29.77
C ILE A 5 -9.98 -8.94 -28.98
N LEU A 6 -8.80 -9.08 -29.59
CA LEU A 6 -7.62 -9.61 -28.91
C LEU A 6 -6.91 -8.58 -28.01
N ARG A 7 -7.05 -7.28 -28.30
CA ARG A 7 -6.40 -6.20 -27.53
C ARG A 7 -6.95 -6.05 -26.09
N ARG A 8 -8.23 -6.33 -25.90
CA ARG A 8 -8.96 -6.07 -24.63
C ARG A 8 -8.61 -7.02 -23.49
N LYS A 9 -8.10 -8.22 -23.81
CA LYS A 9 -7.78 -9.24 -22.80
C LYS A 9 -6.42 -8.98 -22.12
N ASP A 10 -5.49 -8.33 -22.81
CA ASP A 10 -4.17 -7.95 -22.29
C ASP A 10 -4.17 -6.64 -21.49
N ASP A 11 -5.16 -5.77 -21.72
CA ASP A 11 -5.28 -4.49 -21.02
C ASP A 11 -5.75 -4.66 -19.56
N LEU A 12 -6.68 -5.58 -19.29
CA LEU A 12 -7.21 -5.87 -17.94
C LEU A 12 -6.13 -6.30 -16.93
N PRO A 13 -5.18 -7.20 -17.26
CA PRO A 13 -4.05 -7.54 -16.39
C PRO A 13 -3.15 -6.36 -16.07
N ARG A 14 -2.90 -5.46 -17.04
CA ARG A 14 -2.03 -4.29 -16.86
C ARG A 14 -2.69 -3.22 -16.01
N GLU A 15 -3.98 -2.97 -16.24
CA GLU A 15 -4.77 -2.02 -15.44
C GLU A 15 -4.86 -2.46 -13.98
N ARG A 16 -5.08 -3.76 -13.72
CA ARG A 16 -5.05 -4.32 -12.37
C ARG A 16 -3.67 -4.24 -11.71
N ALA A 17 -2.60 -4.49 -12.47
CA ALA A 17 -1.24 -4.34 -11.97
C ALA A 17 -0.95 -2.88 -11.60
N ALA A 18 -1.39 -1.92 -12.42
CA ALA A 18 -1.27 -0.49 -12.13
C ALA A 18 -2.08 -0.08 -10.90
N SER A 19 -3.33 -0.54 -10.76
CA SER A 19 -4.18 -0.27 -9.59
C SER A 19 -3.53 -0.77 -8.30
N ARG A 20 -3.08 -2.03 -8.27
CA ARG A 20 -2.37 -2.61 -7.12
C ARG A 20 -1.07 -1.88 -6.78
N LEU A 21 -0.36 -1.42 -7.80
CA LEU A 21 0.87 -0.65 -7.62
C LEU A 21 0.58 0.70 -6.95
N THR A 22 -0.45 1.41 -7.43
CA THR A 22 -0.91 2.67 -6.82
C THR A 22 -1.34 2.46 -5.38
N ALA A 23 -2.18 1.45 -5.11
CA ALA A 23 -2.61 1.10 -3.75
C ALA A 23 -1.43 0.77 -2.83
N TYR A 24 -0.40 0.09 -3.37
CA TYR A 24 0.83 -0.19 -2.62
C TYR A 24 1.59 1.09 -2.28
N VAL A 25 1.90 1.96 -3.25
CA VAL A 25 2.64 3.21 -2.99
C VAL A 25 1.90 4.05 -1.96
N TYR A 26 0.60 4.27 -2.22
CA TYR A 26 -0.25 5.10 -1.40
C TYR A 26 -0.34 4.60 0.04
N GLY A 27 -0.62 3.30 0.21
CA GLY A 27 -0.69 2.69 1.55
C GLY A 27 0.62 2.80 2.31
N ASN A 28 1.77 2.56 1.67
CA ASN A 28 3.07 2.67 2.33
C ASN A 28 3.39 4.12 2.73
N ILE A 29 3.12 5.12 1.88
CA ILE A 29 3.36 6.54 2.22
C ILE A 29 2.48 6.96 3.41
N ILE A 30 1.20 6.59 3.41
CA ILE A 30 0.29 6.92 4.51
C ILE A 30 0.75 6.30 5.82
N VAL A 31 1.11 5.01 5.81
CA VAL A 31 1.54 4.32 7.03
C VAL A 31 2.88 4.85 7.52
N LEU A 32 3.84 5.11 6.64
CA LEU A 32 5.11 5.74 7.01
C LEU A 32 4.89 7.12 7.63
N ALA A 33 3.98 7.92 7.07
CA ALA A 33 3.65 9.23 7.61
C ALA A 33 3.02 9.13 9.01
N THR A 34 2.17 8.12 9.23
CA THR A 34 1.60 7.84 10.54
C THR A 34 2.69 7.44 11.53
N LEU A 35 3.60 6.53 11.16
CA LEU A 35 4.72 6.12 12.03
C LEU A 35 5.61 7.32 12.40
N LEU A 36 6.01 8.13 11.43
CA LEU A 36 6.85 9.32 11.67
C LEU A 36 6.13 10.40 12.49
N GLY A 37 4.80 10.49 12.41
CA GLY A 37 4.00 11.41 13.22
C GLY A 37 3.79 10.92 14.66
N LEU A 38 4.01 9.64 14.94
CA LEU A 38 3.93 9.08 16.28
C LEU A 38 5.25 9.31 17.04
N VAL A 39 5.44 10.54 17.51
CA VAL A 39 6.64 10.95 18.27
C VAL A 39 6.83 10.13 19.56
N HIS A 40 5.76 9.52 20.10
CA HIS A 40 5.76 8.76 21.35
C HIS A 40 5.40 7.27 21.18
N ALA A 41 5.38 6.74 19.94
CA ALA A 41 5.07 5.31 19.76
C ALA A 41 6.10 4.40 20.43
N GLY A 42 7.36 4.83 20.55
CA GLY A 42 8.38 4.12 21.33
C GLY A 42 8.05 3.97 22.82
N GLU A 43 7.28 4.90 23.39
CA GLU A 43 6.87 4.87 24.81
C GLU A 43 5.64 3.98 25.03
N ASN A 44 4.72 3.96 24.06
CA ASN A 44 3.49 3.16 24.09
C ASN A 44 3.29 2.39 22.77
N PRO A 45 4.07 1.33 22.52
CA PRO A 45 4.05 0.62 21.23
C PRO A 45 2.70 -0.03 20.92
N GLY A 46 1.92 -0.41 21.95
CA GLY A 46 0.56 -0.93 21.77
C GLY A 46 -0.40 0.11 21.18
N GLU A 47 -0.32 1.35 21.64
CA GLU A 47 -1.10 2.46 21.08
C GLU A 47 -0.66 2.76 19.65
N GLY A 48 0.66 2.78 19.39
CA GLY A 48 1.20 2.93 18.03
C GLY A 48 0.67 1.86 17.07
N ALA A 49 0.62 0.60 17.49
CA ALA A 49 0.06 -0.50 16.70
C ALA A 49 -1.43 -0.25 16.36
N ILE A 50 -2.23 0.20 17.33
CA ILE A 50 -3.64 0.51 17.14
C ILE A 50 -3.80 1.66 16.13
N VAL A 51 -3.02 2.75 16.27
CA VAL A 51 -3.10 3.90 15.36
C VAL A 51 -2.72 3.51 13.92
N VAL A 52 -1.70 2.66 13.75
CA VAL A 52 -1.31 2.15 12.43
C VAL A 52 -2.41 1.27 11.83
N LEU A 53 -3.01 0.37 12.61
CA LEU A 53 -4.13 -0.46 12.14
C LEU A 53 -5.35 0.38 11.80
N ALA A 54 -5.68 1.38 12.62
CA ALA A 54 -6.79 2.29 12.37
C ALA A 54 -6.55 3.09 11.07
N THR A 55 -5.35 3.63 10.89
CA THR A 55 -4.96 4.34 9.66
C THR A 55 -5.08 3.43 8.43
N GLY A 56 -4.50 2.24 8.49
CA GLY A 56 -4.56 1.28 7.39
C GLY A 56 -5.98 0.81 7.08
N GLY A 57 -6.75 0.50 8.12
CA GLY A 57 -8.12 0.01 8.03
C GLY A 57 -9.08 1.05 7.45
N THR A 58 -8.99 2.31 7.91
CA THR A 58 -9.79 3.41 7.35
C THR A 58 -9.41 3.72 5.91
N THR A 59 -8.10 3.70 5.59
CA THR A 59 -7.62 3.88 4.21
C THR A 59 -8.11 2.77 3.30
N LEU A 60 -8.10 1.52 3.77
CA LEU A 60 -8.62 0.37 3.06
C LEU A 60 -10.12 0.52 2.78
N LEU A 61 -10.89 0.91 3.80
CA LEU A 61 -12.33 1.11 3.67
C LEU A 61 -12.66 2.23 2.68
N ALA A 62 -11.95 3.36 2.76
CA ALA A 62 -12.09 4.46 1.83
C ALA A 62 -11.79 4.03 0.39
N HIS A 63 -10.74 3.22 0.18
CA HIS A 63 -10.39 2.69 -1.13
C HIS A 63 -11.49 1.79 -1.70
N LEU A 64 -12.02 0.86 -0.90
CA LEU A 64 -13.11 -0.02 -1.32
C LEU A 64 -14.38 0.76 -1.69
N ILE A 65 -14.72 1.79 -0.92
CA ILE A 65 -15.86 2.66 -1.23
C ILE A 65 -15.63 3.45 -2.52
N ALA A 66 -14.44 4.03 -2.71
CA ALA A 66 -14.09 4.77 -3.91
C ALA A 66 -14.15 3.89 -5.17
N ASP A 67 -13.64 2.66 -5.08
CA ASP A 67 -13.71 1.68 -6.18
C ASP A 67 -15.15 1.25 -6.47
N ALA A 68 -15.97 1.00 -5.43
CA ALA A 68 -17.37 0.66 -5.59
C ALA A 68 -18.16 1.77 -6.31
N VAL A 69 -17.95 3.03 -5.94
CA VAL A 69 -18.55 4.21 -6.60
C VAL A 69 -18.02 4.36 -8.04
N GLY A 70 -16.73 4.13 -8.26
CA GLY A 70 -16.12 4.14 -9.60
C GLY A 70 -16.62 3.01 -10.51
N HIS A 71 -17.12 1.90 -9.94
CA HIS A 71 -17.72 0.80 -10.67
C HIS A 71 -19.21 1.01 -10.95
N SER A 72 -19.98 1.55 -10.00
CA SER A 72 -21.42 1.79 -10.19
C SER A 72 -21.71 2.77 -11.32
N THR A 73 -20.83 3.76 -11.52
CA THR A 73 -20.91 4.72 -12.63
C THR A 73 -20.59 4.13 -14.00
N ARG A 74 -19.88 3.00 -14.06
CA ARG A 74 -19.48 2.31 -15.31
C ARG A 74 -20.34 1.08 -15.63
N ALA A 75 -21.15 0.61 -14.68
CA ALA A 75 -21.81 -0.69 -14.72
C ALA A 75 -23.31 -0.60 -15.04
N ALA A 76 -23.71 0.22 -16.01
CA ALA A 76 -25.09 0.27 -16.47
C ALA A 76 -25.62 -1.06 -17.05
N ASP A 77 -24.75 -2.06 -17.36
CA ASP A 77 -25.14 -3.22 -18.19
C ASP A 77 -24.59 -4.61 -17.75
N ARG A 78 -24.42 -4.95 -16.46
CA ARG A 78 -23.92 -6.31 -16.10
C ARG A 78 -24.67 -7.06 -14.98
N PRO A 79 -24.92 -8.38 -15.13
CA PRO A 79 -25.78 -9.15 -14.22
C PRO A 79 -25.12 -9.44 -12.86
N GLU A 80 -25.93 -9.37 -11.81
CA GLU A 80 -25.56 -9.43 -10.38
C GLU A 80 -25.01 -10.79 -9.89
N ARG A 81 -25.10 -11.86 -10.70
CA ARG A 81 -24.81 -13.25 -10.31
C ARG A 81 -23.33 -13.55 -9.97
N THR A 82 -22.46 -12.56 -10.05
CA THR A 82 -21.00 -12.69 -9.81
C THR A 82 -20.52 -11.82 -8.64
N ALA A 83 -21.42 -11.28 -7.81
CA ALA A 83 -21.08 -10.32 -6.75
C ALA A 83 -20.02 -10.83 -5.77
N HIS A 84 -20.10 -12.09 -5.34
CA HIS A 84 -19.15 -12.66 -4.39
C HIS A 84 -17.72 -12.79 -4.97
N LEU A 85 -17.59 -13.26 -6.22
CA LEU A 85 -16.30 -13.35 -6.91
C LEU A 85 -15.70 -11.96 -7.22
N LYS A 86 -16.56 -10.94 -7.36
CA LYS A 86 -16.16 -9.54 -7.53
C LYS A 86 -15.60 -8.96 -6.24
N PHE A 87 -16.29 -9.18 -5.12
CA PHE A 87 -15.86 -8.75 -3.80
C PHE A 87 -14.51 -9.36 -3.38
N LEU A 88 -14.31 -10.67 -3.63
CA LEU A 88 -13.01 -11.32 -3.38
C LEU A 88 -11.89 -10.76 -4.27
N HIS A 89 -12.20 -10.32 -5.49
CA HIS A 89 -11.23 -9.64 -6.36
C HIS A 89 -10.88 -8.25 -5.83
N GLU A 90 -11.87 -7.46 -5.42
CA GLU A 90 -11.68 -6.12 -4.83
C GLU A 90 -10.85 -6.20 -3.55
N LEU A 91 -11.15 -7.17 -2.66
CA LEU A 91 -10.33 -7.41 -1.47
C LEU A 91 -8.88 -7.76 -1.82
N ARG A 92 -8.66 -8.58 -2.85
CA ARG A 92 -7.30 -8.95 -3.29
C ARG A 92 -6.54 -7.77 -3.88
N ASP A 93 -7.22 -6.88 -4.58
CA ASP A 93 -6.62 -5.67 -5.13
C ASP A 93 -6.25 -4.66 -4.03
N ALA A 94 -6.92 -4.75 -2.88
CA ALA A 94 -6.67 -3.91 -1.70
C ALA A 94 -5.64 -4.48 -0.69
N VAL A 95 -5.16 -5.72 -0.89
CA VAL A 95 -4.06 -6.35 -0.11
C VAL A 95 -2.82 -5.47 0.08
N PRO A 96 -2.38 -4.68 -0.91
CA PRO A 96 -1.25 -3.78 -0.73
C PRO A 96 -1.41 -2.79 0.44
N ILE A 97 -2.62 -2.26 0.64
CA ILE A 97 -2.93 -1.34 1.75
C ILE A 97 -2.97 -2.11 3.07
N ALA A 98 -3.67 -3.25 3.10
CA ALA A 98 -3.79 -4.06 4.30
C ALA A 98 -2.41 -4.50 4.83
N SER A 99 -1.55 -4.98 3.92
CA SER A 99 -0.19 -5.35 4.27
C SER A 99 0.69 -4.17 4.69
N ALA A 100 0.47 -2.97 4.14
CA ALA A 100 1.19 -1.75 4.53
C ALA A 100 1.02 -1.44 6.02
N ALA A 101 -0.16 -1.68 6.59
CA ALA A 101 -0.42 -1.43 7.99
C ALA A 101 -0.16 -2.66 8.89
N SER A 102 -0.52 -3.87 8.44
CA SER A 102 -0.45 -5.05 9.31
C SER A 102 0.97 -5.43 9.72
N ILE A 103 1.95 -5.28 8.84
CA ILE A 103 3.35 -5.65 9.14
C ILE A 103 3.95 -4.71 10.21
N PRO A 104 3.93 -3.36 10.04
CA PRO A 104 4.37 -2.44 11.09
C PRO A 104 3.60 -2.61 12.40
N ALA A 105 2.28 -2.79 12.33
CA ALA A 105 1.46 -2.98 13.52
C ALA A 105 1.84 -4.26 14.27
N ALA A 106 2.18 -5.34 13.57
CA ALA A 106 2.67 -6.56 14.19
C ALA A 106 4.03 -6.35 14.88
N ILE A 107 4.94 -5.60 14.26
CA ILE A 107 6.26 -5.26 14.84
C ILE A 107 6.06 -4.46 16.15
N LEU A 108 5.21 -3.43 16.12
CA LEU A 108 4.87 -2.67 17.32
C LEU A 108 4.13 -3.52 18.36
N GLY A 109 3.26 -4.44 17.93
CA GLY A 109 2.58 -5.39 18.81
C GLY A 109 3.55 -6.34 19.53
N VAL A 110 4.62 -6.78 18.86
CA VAL A 110 5.70 -7.56 19.49
C VAL A 110 6.42 -6.77 20.57
N ALA A 111 6.63 -5.46 20.36
CA ALA A 111 7.19 -4.58 21.40
C ALA A 111 6.22 -4.34 22.56
N ALA A 112 4.91 -4.26 22.29
CA ALA A 112 3.89 -4.18 23.33
C ALA A 112 3.85 -5.42 24.25
N LEU A 113 4.33 -6.57 23.76
CA LEU A 113 4.52 -7.78 24.56
C LEU A 113 5.85 -7.81 25.33
N GLY A 114 6.68 -6.77 25.20
CA GLY A 114 7.98 -6.65 25.88
C GLY A 114 9.10 -7.49 25.27
N VAL A 115 8.94 -7.99 24.03
CA VAL A 115 9.96 -8.82 23.36
C VAL A 115 11.14 -7.98 22.86
N ILE A 116 10.85 -6.76 22.42
CA ILE A 116 11.82 -5.75 21.97
C ILE A 116 11.39 -4.38 22.54
N ASP A 117 12.33 -3.43 22.66
CA ASP A 117 11.99 -2.07 23.06
C ASP A 117 11.19 -1.34 21.96
N GLY A 118 10.35 -0.38 22.37
CA GLY A 118 9.44 0.32 21.48
C GLY A 118 10.15 1.18 20.44
N GLU A 119 11.29 1.79 20.77
CA GLU A 119 12.09 2.61 19.86
C GLU A 119 12.65 1.75 18.71
N THR A 120 13.28 0.62 19.04
CA THR A 120 13.76 -0.35 18.05
C THR A 120 12.61 -0.84 17.18
N ALA A 121 11.45 -1.16 17.77
CA ALA A 121 10.29 -1.60 17.01
C ALA A 121 9.78 -0.55 16.03
N GLN A 122 9.74 0.72 16.43
CA GLN A 122 9.36 1.84 15.59
C GLN A 122 10.34 2.02 14.42
N ILE A 123 11.65 2.02 14.69
CA ILE A 123 12.69 2.12 13.65
C ILE A 123 12.56 0.96 12.66
N VAL A 124 12.40 -0.28 13.16
CA VAL A 124 12.26 -1.46 12.30
C VAL A 124 10.98 -1.37 11.46
N ALA A 125 9.87 -0.92 12.03
CA ALA A 125 8.62 -0.70 11.31
C ALA A 125 8.78 0.33 10.18
N GLU A 126 9.44 1.46 10.43
CA GLU A 126 9.73 2.50 9.43
C GLU A 126 10.65 1.97 8.32
N VAL A 127 11.75 1.31 8.69
CA VAL A 127 12.70 0.70 7.75
C VAL A 127 12.00 -0.31 6.84
N VAL A 128 11.11 -1.13 7.38
CA VAL A 128 10.32 -2.08 6.58
C VAL A 128 9.52 -1.37 5.50
N ILE A 129 8.87 -0.25 5.81
CA ILE A 129 8.10 0.52 4.83
C ILE A 129 9.00 1.18 3.78
N ILE A 130 10.16 1.72 4.19
CA ILE A 130 11.14 2.28 3.25
C ILE A 130 11.67 1.21 2.29
N VAL A 131 12.03 0.03 2.80
CA VAL A 131 12.48 -1.11 2.00
C VAL A 131 11.40 -1.55 1.02
N ARG A 132 10.13 -1.55 1.46
CA ARG A 132 8.98 -1.86 0.59
C ARG A 132 8.84 -0.86 -0.56
N LEU A 133 8.95 0.44 -0.28
CA LEU A 133 8.93 1.48 -1.33
C LEU A 133 10.12 1.33 -2.30
N ALA A 134 11.33 1.12 -1.78
CA ALA A 134 12.52 0.94 -2.62
C ALA A 134 12.44 -0.33 -3.48
N GLY A 135 11.97 -1.44 -2.89
CA GLY A 135 11.79 -2.73 -3.56
C GLY A 135 10.69 -2.73 -4.62
N MET A 136 9.81 -1.74 -4.65
CA MET A 136 8.77 -1.64 -5.66
C MET A 136 9.35 -1.50 -7.07
N GLY A 137 10.45 -0.76 -7.23
CA GLY A 137 11.12 -0.63 -8.54
C GLY A 137 11.44 -1.99 -9.15
N PHE A 138 11.86 -2.96 -8.33
CA PHE A 138 12.11 -4.34 -8.75
C PHE A 138 10.82 -5.11 -9.09
N THR A 139 9.76 -4.95 -8.30
CA THR A 139 8.46 -5.59 -8.55
C THR A 139 7.84 -5.13 -9.88
N ILE A 140 7.93 -3.84 -10.20
CA ILE A 140 7.45 -3.29 -11.47
C ILE A 140 8.19 -3.92 -12.66
N GLN A 141 9.51 -4.06 -12.56
CA GLN A 141 10.33 -4.66 -13.60
C GLN A 141 9.95 -6.11 -13.86
N ARG A 142 9.76 -6.88 -12.77
CA ARG A 142 9.39 -8.29 -12.86
C ARG A 142 8.02 -8.48 -13.51
N ILE A 143 7.06 -7.58 -13.26
CA ILE A 143 5.74 -7.59 -13.90
C ILE A 143 5.83 -7.23 -15.39
N ARG A 144 6.75 -6.33 -15.77
CA ARG A 144 6.96 -5.92 -17.18
C ARG A 144 7.79 -6.91 -17.99
N GLY A 145 8.42 -7.90 -17.36
CA GLY A 145 9.35 -8.82 -18.03
C GLY A 145 10.65 -8.15 -18.48
N GLU A 146 10.95 -6.96 -17.95
CA GLU A 146 12.14 -6.19 -18.30
C GLU A 146 13.35 -6.67 -17.48
N LYS A 147 14.54 -6.69 -18.09
CA LYS A 147 15.77 -7.01 -17.36
C LYS A 147 16.06 -5.92 -16.32
N PRO A 148 16.52 -6.28 -15.11
CA PRO A 148 16.85 -5.28 -14.10
C PRO A 148 17.90 -4.31 -14.62
N SER A 149 17.56 -3.02 -14.63
CA SER A 149 18.47 -1.95 -15.06
C SER A 149 18.77 -1.02 -13.89
N PHE A 150 19.98 -0.47 -13.86
CA PHE A 150 20.39 0.52 -12.85
C PHE A 150 19.45 1.73 -12.80
N ARG A 151 18.94 2.18 -13.97
CA ARG A 151 17.96 3.27 -14.08
C ARG A 151 16.67 2.96 -13.33
N THR A 152 16.18 1.73 -13.43
CA THR A 152 14.90 1.35 -12.82
C THR A 152 15.06 1.09 -11.31
N PHE A 153 16.25 0.66 -10.87
CA PHE A 153 16.62 0.66 -9.44
C PHE A 153 16.68 2.08 -8.87
N ALA A 154 17.35 3.00 -9.57
CA ALA A 154 17.41 4.41 -9.18
C ALA A 154 16.01 5.07 -9.15
N ALA A 155 15.10 4.68 -10.06
CA ALA A 155 13.71 5.13 -10.02
C ALA A 155 12.96 4.63 -8.77
N GLY A 156 13.19 3.38 -8.34
CA GLY A 156 12.64 2.84 -7.10
C GLY A 156 13.16 3.57 -5.85
N ILE A 157 14.46 3.87 -5.82
CA ILE A 157 15.05 4.71 -4.76
C ILE A 157 14.43 6.11 -4.78
N GLY A 158 14.32 6.74 -5.95
CA GLY A 158 13.70 8.06 -6.11
C GLY A 158 12.27 8.09 -5.59
N LEU A 159 11.47 7.05 -5.90
CA LEU A 159 10.11 6.90 -5.38
C LEU A 159 10.10 6.78 -3.85
N ALA A 160 11.02 5.99 -3.28
CA ALA A 160 11.14 5.88 -1.83
C ALA A 160 11.51 7.21 -1.18
N LEU A 161 12.46 7.96 -1.75
CA LEU A 161 12.86 9.28 -1.25
C LEU A 161 11.71 10.29 -1.30
N VAL A 162 10.94 10.31 -2.40
CA VAL A 162 9.74 11.14 -2.52
C VAL A 162 8.69 10.74 -1.48
N GLY A 163 8.46 9.43 -1.32
CA GLY A 163 7.55 8.90 -0.31
C GLY A 163 7.93 9.33 1.11
N VAL A 164 9.21 9.15 1.47
CA VAL A 164 9.77 9.62 2.74
C VAL A 164 9.57 11.13 2.91
N GLY A 165 9.89 11.93 1.90
CA GLY A 165 9.70 13.39 1.93
C GLY A 165 8.25 13.81 2.18
N ILE A 166 7.29 13.17 1.49
CA ILE A 166 5.85 13.41 1.71
C ILE A 166 5.45 13.00 3.14
N SER A 167 5.94 11.86 3.63
CA SER A 167 5.63 11.37 4.96
C SER A 167 6.16 12.30 6.05
N VAL A 168 7.40 12.78 5.92
CA VAL A 168 8.01 13.77 6.82
C VAL A 168 7.23 15.08 6.79
N LEU A 169 6.85 15.57 5.60
CA LEU A 169 6.05 16.79 5.48
C LEU A 169 4.71 16.65 6.19
N LYS A 170 3.98 15.55 5.96
CA LYS A 170 2.69 15.28 6.63
C LYS A 170 2.85 15.20 8.15
N ALA A 171 3.88 14.50 8.64
CA ALA A 171 4.13 14.39 10.07
C ALA A 171 4.28 15.79 10.69
N ASN A 172 5.16 16.63 10.13
CA ASN A 172 5.42 17.97 10.66
C ASN A 172 4.23 18.94 10.56
N LEU A 173 3.35 18.78 9.56
CA LEU A 173 2.16 19.63 9.38
C LEU A 173 0.94 19.15 10.18
N GLY A 174 0.92 17.90 10.63
CA GLY A 174 -0.18 17.29 11.38
C GLY A 174 -0.06 17.44 12.90
N HIS A 175 0.95 18.17 13.38
CA HIS A 175 1.15 18.55 14.78
C HIS A 175 0.48 19.89 15.09
#